data_AF-A0A1F9CX84-F1
#
_entry.id   AF-A0A1F9CX84-F1
#
_cell.length_a   1.000
_cell.length_b   1.000
_cell.length_c   1.000
_cell.angle_alpha   90.00
_cell.angle_beta   90.00
_cell.angle_gamma   90.00
#
_symmetry.space_group_name_H-M   'P 1'
#
loop_
_entity.id
_entity.type
_entity.pdbx_description
1 polymer ?
#
loop_
_entity_poly.entity_id
_entity_poly.type
_entity_poly.pdbx_seq_one_letter_code
_entity_poly.pdbx_strand_id
1 'polypeptide(L)'
;MKTKIITSQADFDKIKEVKPDEEVIFKSSKIKINCILDVYGILRLEGEIDSSWNGRYIRAWESSQVHNEARESSQVHNEARESSQVHNEAREVSQVHNVARASSQVHNVAWASSQVKNVAWESSQVHNEAWESSQVHNEASNHSVITNIGFCASMVLRGFAVAMLPFDLKIKIKKEKTCHVQRFKPQDKYLERESVDVKNKSVILYKRTSSDFKTQENTPNETLWLVGSTITHPHWEPKLNECGAGKFHACSRPYFCDEFRNEKKDDKYIAVQIQITDLYEWPQAQYPHKIAFREGKVLREVDKFGKEIV
;
A
#
# COMPACT_ATOMS: atom_id res chain seq x y z
N MET A 1 22.68 -17.86 -3.80
CA MET A 1 22.87 -16.84 -2.75
C MET A 1 23.44 -17.53 -1.52
N LYS A 2 24.49 -16.99 -0.91
CA LYS A 2 25.18 -17.52 0.26
C LYS A 2 24.87 -16.64 1.47
N THR A 3 24.17 -17.18 2.45
CA THR A 3 23.80 -16.42 3.67
C THR A 3 24.87 -16.57 4.74
N LYS A 4 25.32 -15.44 5.30
CA LYS A 4 26.25 -15.32 6.42
C LYS A 4 25.52 -14.67 7.58
N ILE A 5 25.34 -15.41 8.67
CA ILE A 5 24.81 -14.88 9.92
C ILE A 5 25.99 -14.49 10.79
N ILE A 6 26.13 -13.20 11.06
CA ILE A 6 27.16 -12.65 11.92
C ILE A 6 26.61 -12.55 13.34
N THR A 7 27.41 -12.98 14.31
CA THR A 7 27.01 -13.01 15.73
C THR A 7 27.88 -12.12 16.62
N SER A 8 28.93 -11.50 16.06
CA SER A 8 29.85 -10.64 16.80
C SER A 8 30.21 -9.38 16.02
N GLN A 9 30.39 -8.25 16.73
CA GLN A 9 30.85 -7.00 16.14
C GLN A 9 32.25 -7.14 15.52
N ALA A 10 33.12 -7.95 16.12
CA ALA A 10 34.48 -8.17 15.60
C ALA A 10 34.49 -8.87 14.23
N ASP A 11 33.53 -9.74 13.97
CA ASP A 11 33.37 -10.37 12.65
C ASP A 11 32.70 -9.42 11.66
N PHE A 12 31.74 -8.63 12.12
CA PHE A 12 31.12 -7.59 11.30
C PHE A 12 32.14 -6.53 10.85
N ASP A 13 33.05 -6.10 11.73
CA ASP A 13 34.11 -5.11 11.43
C ASP A 13 35.09 -5.56 10.33
N LYS A 14 35.15 -6.87 10.04
CA LYS A 14 35.97 -7.41 8.94
C LYS A 14 35.28 -7.27 7.58
N ILE A 15 33.97 -7.02 7.57
CA ILE A 15 33.17 -6.88 6.36
C ILE A 15 33.21 -5.42 5.90
N LYS A 16 33.78 -5.21 4.72
CA LYS A 16 33.76 -3.91 4.02
C LYS A 16 32.88 -3.93 2.77
N GLU A 17 32.55 -5.12 2.30
CA GLU A 17 31.78 -5.35 1.10
C GLU A 17 30.85 -6.56 1.28
N VAL A 18 29.61 -6.45 0.83
CA VAL A 18 28.69 -7.58 0.63
C VAL A 18 28.55 -7.84 -0.86
N LYS A 19 29.00 -9.01 -1.31
CA LYS A 19 29.05 -9.36 -2.74
C LYS A 19 27.68 -9.66 -3.34
N PRO A 20 27.52 -9.59 -4.68
CA PRO A 20 26.23 -9.85 -5.34
C PRO A 20 25.58 -11.20 -4.99
N ASP A 21 26.37 -12.25 -4.75
CA ASP A 21 25.88 -13.59 -4.40
C ASP A 21 25.73 -13.81 -2.88
N GLU A 22 25.89 -12.77 -2.06
CA GLU A 22 25.91 -12.87 -0.59
C GLU A 22 24.72 -12.17 0.07
N GLU A 23 24.26 -12.79 1.16
CA GLU A 23 23.37 -12.15 2.14
C GLU A 23 24.09 -12.13 3.50
N VAL A 24 24.21 -10.95 4.10
CA VAL A 24 24.78 -10.78 5.44
C VAL A 24 23.67 -10.35 6.39
N ILE A 25 23.49 -11.12 7.46
CA ILE A 25 22.52 -10.83 8.51
C ILE A 25 23.29 -10.61 9.80
N PHE A 26 23.12 -9.44 10.41
CA PHE A 26 23.71 -9.13 11.71
C PHE A 26 22.63 -8.61 12.66
N LYS A 27 22.33 -9.41 13.68
CA LYS A 27 21.40 -9.06 14.75
C LYS A 27 22.20 -8.91 16.04
N SER A 28 22.17 -7.74 16.64
CA SER A 28 22.94 -7.43 17.85
C SER A 28 22.26 -6.31 18.62
N SER A 29 22.43 -6.26 19.94
CA SER A 29 21.91 -5.15 20.74
C SER A 29 22.48 -3.81 20.28
N LYS A 30 23.77 -3.77 19.97
CA LYS A 30 24.46 -2.63 19.35
C LYS A 30 25.18 -3.07 18.09
N ILE A 31 25.04 -2.28 17.04
CA ILE A 31 25.69 -2.47 15.74
C ILE A 31 26.44 -1.19 15.41
N LYS A 32 27.75 -1.27 15.27
CA LYS A 32 28.57 -0.12 14.86
C LYS A 32 28.99 -0.27 13.41
N ILE A 33 28.69 0.73 12.59
CA ILE A 33 29.24 0.83 11.24
C ILE A 33 30.57 1.59 11.33
N ASN A 34 31.69 0.91 11.11
CA ASN A 34 33.03 1.51 11.27
C ASN A 34 33.68 1.94 9.94
N CYS A 35 33.04 1.68 8.81
CA CYS A 35 33.54 2.01 7.48
C CYS A 35 32.41 2.39 6.52
N ILE A 36 32.76 2.76 5.29
CA ILE A 36 31.81 2.71 4.18
C ILE A 36 31.66 1.24 3.81
N LEU A 37 30.47 0.69 4.05
CA LEU A 37 30.14 -0.70 3.74
C LEU A 37 29.43 -0.71 2.38
N ASP A 38 30.14 -1.15 1.34
CA ASP A 38 29.56 -1.26 -0.01
C ASP A 38 28.75 -2.58 -0.11
N VAL A 39 27.51 -2.49 -0.57
CA VAL A 39 26.57 -3.62 -0.65
C VAL A 39 26.14 -3.78 -2.10
N TYR A 40 26.48 -4.93 -2.67
CA TYR A 40 26.03 -5.38 -3.99
C TYR A 40 25.03 -6.55 -3.87
N GLY A 41 25.05 -7.27 -2.73
CA GLY A 41 24.10 -8.34 -2.39
C GLY A 41 22.99 -7.88 -1.46
N ILE A 42 22.78 -8.61 -0.36
CA ILE A 42 21.75 -8.30 0.65
C ILE A 42 22.40 -8.06 2.01
N LEU A 43 22.07 -6.95 2.67
CA LEU A 43 22.46 -6.65 4.04
C LEU A 43 21.22 -6.49 4.91
N ARG A 44 21.19 -7.17 6.07
CA ARG A 44 20.12 -7.05 7.08
C ARG A 44 20.73 -6.76 8.44
N LEU A 45 20.38 -5.61 9.02
CA LEU A 45 20.80 -5.18 10.35
C LEU A 45 19.58 -5.04 11.25
N GLU A 46 19.64 -5.58 12.48
CA GLU A 46 18.61 -5.41 13.50
C GLU A 46 19.27 -5.09 14.85
N GLY A 47 19.00 -3.90 15.40
CA GLY A 47 19.59 -3.44 16.66
C GLY A 47 19.62 -1.92 16.86
N GLU A 48 20.37 -1.46 17.86
CA GLU A 48 20.80 -0.07 17.98
C GLU A 48 21.97 0.18 17.02
N ILE A 49 21.70 0.83 15.88
CA ILE A 49 22.67 1.04 14.80
C ILE A 49 23.35 2.40 14.97
N ASP A 50 24.68 2.43 14.96
CA ASP A 50 25.49 3.66 14.97
C ASP A 50 26.29 3.81 13.66
N SER A 51 25.84 4.73 12.81
CA SER A 51 26.53 5.21 11.62
C SER A 51 26.80 6.73 11.68
N SER A 52 27.06 7.25 12.88
CA SER A 52 27.00 8.69 13.21
C SER A 52 28.07 9.62 12.58
N TRP A 53 28.98 9.15 11.72
CA TRP A 53 30.13 9.95 11.25
C TRP A 53 30.45 9.84 9.76
N ASN A 54 31.11 10.88 9.22
CA ASN A 54 31.64 10.89 7.86
C ASN A 54 32.54 9.67 7.59
N GLY A 55 32.20 8.91 6.55
CA GLY A 55 32.90 7.67 6.18
C GLY A 55 32.42 6.41 6.92
N ARG A 56 31.30 6.49 7.65
CA ARG A 56 30.65 5.36 8.33
C ARG A 56 29.20 5.26 7.91
N TYR A 57 28.93 4.62 6.78
CA TYR A 57 27.59 4.48 6.24
C TYR A 57 27.52 3.29 5.29
N ILE A 58 26.30 2.89 4.96
CA ILE A 58 26.06 1.78 4.04
C ILE A 58 25.84 2.37 2.65
N ARG A 59 26.52 1.84 1.64
CA ARG A 59 26.28 2.22 0.24
C ARG A 59 25.76 1.04 -0.54
N ALA A 60 24.53 1.14 -1.02
CA ALA A 60 23.85 0.14 -1.82
C ALA A 60 24.05 0.43 -3.32
N TRP A 61 24.35 -0.61 -4.10
CA TRP A 61 24.70 -0.53 -5.53
C TRP A 61 23.88 -1.50 -6.38
N GLU A 62 23.82 -1.25 -7.69
CA GLU A 62 23.22 -2.16 -8.66
C GLU A 62 21.82 -2.62 -8.23
N SER A 63 21.56 -3.92 -8.07
CA SER A 63 20.27 -4.47 -7.63
C SER A 63 20.27 -4.91 -6.16
N SER A 64 21.18 -4.36 -5.35
CA SER A 64 21.35 -4.74 -3.94
C SER A 64 20.17 -4.36 -3.06
N GLN A 65 20.07 -5.01 -1.90
CA GLN A 65 19.04 -4.75 -0.89
C GLN A 65 19.70 -4.47 0.47
N VAL A 66 19.30 -3.38 1.12
CA VAL A 66 19.69 -3.07 2.51
C VAL A 66 18.44 -2.94 3.35
N HIS A 67 18.40 -3.65 4.48
CA HIS A 67 17.31 -3.60 5.45
C HIS A 67 17.86 -3.29 6.83
N ASN A 68 17.44 -2.17 7.41
CA ASN A 68 17.83 -1.76 8.76
C ASN A 68 16.61 -1.66 9.66
N GLU A 69 16.55 -2.49 10.69
CA GLU A 69 15.61 -2.36 11.81
C GLU A 69 16.32 -1.68 12.98
N ALA A 70 16.19 -0.36 13.02
CA ALA A 70 16.83 0.53 13.96
C ALA A 70 15.91 0.82 15.16
N ARG A 71 16.43 0.62 16.38
CA ARG A 71 15.69 0.84 17.63
C ARG A 71 16.48 1.77 18.56
N GLU A 72 15.84 2.20 19.64
CA GLU A 72 16.46 3.03 20.69
C GLU A 72 17.01 4.36 20.14
N SER A 73 18.31 4.62 20.34
CA SER A 73 19.01 5.85 19.95
C SER A 73 19.85 5.66 18.68
N SER A 74 19.29 4.98 17.68
CA SER A 74 20.02 4.67 16.44
C SER A 74 20.30 5.90 15.58
N GLN A 75 21.40 5.84 14.83
CA GLN A 75 21.80 6.74 13.77
C GLN A 75 22.09 5.91 12.53
N VAL A 76 21.23 5.99 11.51
CA VAL A 76 21.35 5.20 10.29
C VAL A 76 21.58 6.13 9.10
N HIS A 77 22.60 5.83 8.30
CA HIS A 77 22.94 6.54 7.08
C HIS A 77 23.13 5.53 5.95
N ASN A 78 22.31 5.67 4.91
CA ASN A 78 22.46 4.90 3.67
C ASN A 78 22.61 5.81 2.46
N GLU A 79 23.38 5.35 1.49
CA GLU A 79 23.40 5.88 0.14
C GLU A 79 22.96 4.79 -0.84
N ALA A 80 21.80 4.98 -1.48
CA ALA A 80 21.26 4.10 -2.49
C ALA A 80 21.61 4.63 -3.88
N ARG A 81 22.19 3.78 -4.72
CA ARG A 81 22.58 4.10 -6.10
C ARG A 81 22.02 3.10 -7.09
N GLU A 82 21.99 3.51 -8.36
CA GLU A 82 21.56 2.68 -9.48
C GLU A 82 20.15 2.11 -9.30
N SER A 83 19.96 0.78 -9.27
CA SER A 83 18.64 0.15 -9.07
C SER A 83 18.44 -0.40 -7.64
N SER A 84 19.29 0.00 -6.70
CA SER A 84 19.33 -0.58 -5.36
C SER A 84 18.15 -0.14 -4.51
N GLN A 85 17.88 -0.92 -3.47
CA GLN A 85 16.75 -0.75 -2.59
C GLN A 85 17.22 -0.66 -1.14
N VAL A 86 16.73 0.35 -0.42
CA VAL A 86 17.00 0.53 1.01
C VAL A 86 15.69 0.60 1.76
N HIS A 87 15.53 -0.25 2.76
CA HIS A 87 14.43 -0.22 3.72
C HIS A 87 14.98 0.14 5.10
N ASN A 88 14.41 1.14 5.75
CA ASN A 88 14.68 1.43 7.16
C ASN A 88 13.38 1.43 7.97
N GLU A 89 13.36 0.67 9.06
CA GLU A 89 12.36 0.78 10.11
C GLU A 89 13.02 1.45 11.32
N ALA A 90 12.50 2.60 11.74
CA ALA A 90 13.06 3.41 12.81
C ALA A 90 12.04 3.59 13.93
N ARG A 91 12.43 3.22 15.16
CA ARG A 91 11.60 3.32 16.35
C ARG A 91 12.26 4.21 17.41
N GLU A 92 11.45 4.70 18.35
CA GLU A 92 11.88 5.51 19.50
C GLU A 92 12.52 6.85 19.13
N VAL A 93 13.84 7.01 19.35
CA VAL A 93 14.58 8.28 19.17
C VAL A 93 15.63 8.11 18.06
N SER A 94 15.30 7.31 17.05
CA SER A 94 16.20 7.00 15.95
C SER A 94 16.26 8.13 14.91
N GLN A 95 17.41 8.31 14.28
CA GLN A 95 17.60 9.21 13.15
C GLN A 95 18.04 8.42 11.92
N VAL A 96 17.35 8.64 10.81
CA VAL A 96 17.65 8.01 9.52
C VAL A 96 17.95 9.09 8.49
N HIS A 97 19.07 8.96 7.80
CA HIS A 97 19.45 9.79 6.68
C HIS A 97 19.68 8.91 5.45
N ASN A 98 18.93 9.13 4.37
CA ASN A 98 19.17 8.44 3.11
C ASN A 98 19.46 9.42 1.97
N VAL A 99 20.41 9.04 1.13
CA VAL A 99 20.67 9.67 -0.16
C VAL A 99 20.31 8.68 -1.26
N ALA A 100 19.35 9.02 -2.12
CA ALA A 100 18.89 8.17 -3.23
C ALA A 100 19.27 8.82 -4.57
N ARG A 101 19.85 8.03 -5.49
CA ARG A 101 20.35 8.48 -6.79
C ARG A 101 19.98 7.50 -7.91
N ALA A 102 20.07 7.94 -9.16
CA ALA A 102 19.70 7.16 -10.34
C ALA A 102 18.27 6.60 -10.23
N SER A 103 18.07 5.28 -10.29
CA SER A 103 16.77 4.62 -10.23
C SER A 103 16.54 3.90 -8.89
N SER A 104 17.26 4.29 -7.84
CA SER A 104 17.22 3.60 -6.54
C SER A 104 15.91 3.91 -5.83
N GLN A 105 15.46 3.01 -4.96
CA GLN A 105 14.30 3.28 -4.11
C GLN A 105 14.63 3.17 -2.63
N VAL A 106 14.05 4.08 -1.85
CA VAL A 106 14.20 4.13 -0.40
C VAL A 106 12.82 4.09 0.22
N HIS A 107 12.63 3.15 1.15
CA HIS A 107 11.43 3.06 1.98
C HIS A 107 11.83 3.28 3.44
N ASN A 108 11.19 4.25 4.10
CA ASN A 108 11.34 4.44 5.55
C ASN A 108 10.00 4.32 6.26
N VAL A 109 9.99 3.59 7.36
CA VAL A 109 8.89 3.55 8.33
C VAL A 109 9.40 4.10 9.65
N ALA A 110 8.77 5.16 10.17
CA ALA A 110 9.20 5.87 11.36
C ALA A 110 8.07 5.99 12.40
N TRP A 111 8.40 5.65 13.65
CA TRP A 111 7.50 5.70 14.80
C TRP A 111 8.07 6.54 15.96
N ALA A 112 7.20 6.90 16.90
CA ALA A 112 7.54 7.67 18.10
C ALA A 112 8.18 9.03 17.79
N SER A 113 9.40 9.29 18.24
CA SER A 113 10.11 10.56 18.08
C SER A 113 11.24 10.44 17.05
N SER A 114 11.12 9.50 16.13
CA SER A 114 12.13 9.26 15.09
C SER A 114 12.18 10.40 14.07
N GLN A 115 13.36 10.64 13.52
CA GLN A 115 13.57 11.66 12.49
C GLN A 115 14.10 11.01 11.21
N VAL A 116 13.47 11.31 10.08
CA VAL A 116 13.90 10.82 8.77
C VAL A 116 14.24 12.01 7.88
N LYS A 117 15.44 11.96 7.29
CA LYS A 117 15.87 12.89 6.25
C LYS A 117 16.17 12.11 4.99
N ASN A 118 15.55 12.48 3.87
CA ASN A 118 15.90 11.92 2.57
C ASN A 118 16.32 13.01 1.59
N VAL A 119 17.29 12.67 0.76
CA VAL A 119 17.78 13.47 -0.35
C VAL A 119 17.69 12.63 -1.61
N ALA A 120 16.77 12.97 -2.52
CA ALA A 120 16.46 12.20 -3.73
C ALA A 120 16.85 12.97 -4.99
N TRP A 121 17.56 12.29 -5.89
CA TRP A 121 18.08 12.87 -7.14
C TRP A 121 17.72 11.99 -8.34
N GLU A 122 17.86 12.56 -9.53
CA GLU A 122 17.67 11.87 -10.82
C GLU A 122 16.28 11.23 -10.93
N SER A 123 16.17 9.91 -11.07
CA SER A 123 14.91 9.17 -11.23
C SER A 123 14.57 8.32 -9.98
N SER A 124 15.17 8.67 -8.83
CA SER A 124 15.02 7.91 -7.59
C SER A 124 13.63 8.10 -6.99
N GLN A 125 13.23 7.12 -6.17
CA GLN A 125 11.93 7.10 -5.51
C GLN A 125 12.12 6.99 -4.00
N VAL A 126 11.38 7.79 -3.24
CA VAL A 126 11.37 7.70 -1.77
C VAL A 126 9.93 7.57 -1.30
N HIS A 127 9.68 6.55 -0.49
CA HIS A 127 8.43 6.37 0.24
C HIS A 127 8.70 6.48 1.74
N ASN A 128 7.93 7.32 2.43
CA ASN A 128 8.01 7.43 3.89
C ASN A 128 6.64 7.22 4.52
N GLU A 129 6.61 6.45 5.59
CA GLU A 129 5.49 6.34 6.50
C GLU A 129 5.94 6.83 7.88
N ALA A 130 5.27 7.86 8.41
CA ALA A 130 5.67 8.47 9.67
C ALA A 130 4.49 8.70 10.61
N TRP A 131 4.61 8.15 11.81
CA TRP A 131 3.54 8.11 12.80
C TRP A 131 3.93 8.82 14.10
N GLU A 132 2.92 9.15 14.91
CA GLU A 132 3.06 9.81 16.22
C GLU A 132 3.78 11.17 16.13
N SER A 133 4.89 11.35 16.84
CA SER A 133 5.67 12.60 16.85
C SER A 133 6.80 12.62 15.80
N SER A 134 6.89 11.60 14.95
CA SER A 134 7.99 11.43 14.00
C SER A 134 8.02 12.57 12.99
N GLN A 135 9.22 12.96 12.56
CA GLN A 135 9.40 14.07 11.62
C GLN A 135 10.15 13.63 10.38
N VAL A 136 9.56 13.89 9.22
CA VAL A 136 10.19 13.65 7.92
C VAL A 136 10.57 14.97 7.25
N HIS A 137 11.79 15.02 6.76
CA HIS A 137 12.33 16.08 5.90
C HIS A 137 12.79 15.50 4.56
N ASN A 138 12.32 16.04 3.44
CA ASN A 138 12.73 15.58 2.12
C ASN A 138 13.25 16.71 1.26
N GLU A 139 14.34 16.45 0.54
CA GLU A 139 14.79 17.24 -0.59
C GLU A 139 14.76 16.36 -1.85
N ALA A 140 14.10 16.83 -2.90
CA ALA A 140 13.96 16.10 -4.15
C ALA A 140 14.27 17.01 -5.34
N SER A 141 15.08 16.49 -6.27
CA SER A 141 15.52 17.22 -7.47
C SER A 141 15.40 16.35 -8.73
N ASN A 142 15.51 16.97 -9.91
CA ASN A 142 15.41 16.32 -11.22
C ASN A 142 14.05 15.62 -11.42
N HIS A 143 14.02 14.33 -11.76
CA HIS A 143 12.79 13.57 -12.04
C HIS A 143 12.39 12.65 -10.88
N SER A 144 12.84 12.96 -9.65
CA SER A 144 12.60 12.11 -8.49
C SER A 144 11.16 12.20 -8.00
N VAL A 145 10.70 11.11 -7.38
CA VAL A 145 9.34 11.00 -6.82
C VAL A 145 9.41 10.76 -5.33
N ILE A 146 8.65 11.55 -4.56
CA ILE A 146 8.50 11.39 -3.11
C ILE A 146 7.04 11.09 -2.78
N THR A 147 6.81 10.00 -2.07
CA THR A 147 5.53 9.69 -1.43
C THR A 147 5.71 9.76 0.08
N ASN A 148 4.89 10.57 0.76
CA ASN A 148 4.87 10.61 2.22
C ASN A 148 3.47 10.31 2.72
N ILE A 149 3.35 9.36 3.64
CA ILE A 149 2.14 9.03 4.37
C ILE A 149 2.41 9.37 5.84
N GLY A 150 1.50 10.13 6.46
CA GLY A 150 1.67 10.59 7.84
C GLY A 150 2.48 11.89 7.96
N PHE A 151 3.17 12.09 9.09
CA PHE A 151 3.73 13.40 9.47
C PHE A 151 4.96 13.79 8.63
N CYS A 152 4.93 15.00 8.07
CA CYS A 152 6.08 15.58 7.36
C CYS A 152 6.21 17.07 7.68
N ALA A 153 7.34 17.47 8.27
CA ALA A 153 7.57 18.83 8.71
C ALA A 153 7.84 19.78 7.52
N SER A 154 8.69 19.35 6.58
CA SER A 154 9.04 20.18 5.43
C SER A 154 9.51 19.38 4.22
N MET A 155 9.38 20.02 3.06
CA MET A 155 9.81 19.46 1.78
C MET A 155 10.34 20.56 0.86
N VAL A 156 11.45 20.27 0.18
CA VAL A 156 12.04 21.11 -0.87
C VAL A 156 12.03 20.34 -2.18
N LEU A 157 11.40 20.90 -3.21
CA LEU A 157 11.28 20.30 -4.55
C LEU A 157 11.96 21.19 -5.60
N ARG A 158 12.76 20.58 -6.48
CA ARG A 158 13.50 21.26 -7.57
C ARG A 158 13.41 20.48 -8.87
N GLY A 159 13.69 21.13 -10.00
CA GLY A 159 13.60 20.50 -11.31
C GLY A 159 12.18 20.03 -11.61
N PHE A 160 12.02 18.77 -11.99
CA PHE A 160 10.75 18.13 -12.34
C PHE A 160 10.21 17.20 -11.24
N ALA A 161 10.67 17.37 -10.00
CA ALA A 161 10.32 16.48 -8.91
C ALA A 161 8.80 16.45 -8.66
N VAL A 162 8.29 15.26 -8.32
CA VAL A 162 6.87 15.02 -8.04
C VAL A 162 6.72 14.57 -6.58
N ALA A 163 5.81 15.22 -5.85
CA ALA A 163 5.42 14.78 -4.51
C ALA A 163 3.98 14.26 -4.51
N MET A 164 3.76 13.05 -3.98
CA MET A 164 2.45 12.47 -3.72
C MET A 164 2.16 12.54 -2.22
N LEU A 165 1.16 13.32 -1.82
CA LEU A 165 0.88 13.63 -0.41
C LEU A 165 -0.61 13.45 -0.07
N PRO A 166 -0.96 13.02 1.16
CA PRO A 166 -2.33 13.10 1.65
C PRO A 166 -2.89 14.53 1.58
N PHE A 167 -4.18 14.64 1.29
CA PHE A 167 -4.86 15.92 1.09
C PHE A 167 -4.85 16.80 2.35
N ASP A 168 -4.91 16.18 3.52
CA ASP A 168 -5.00 16.78 4.85
C ASP A 168 -3.62 16.98 5.51
N LEU A 169 -2.55 16.48 4.89
CA LEU A 169 -1.19 16.65 5.39
C LEU A 169 -0.78 18.13 5.39
N LYS A 170 -0.60 18.67 6.59
CA LYS A 170 -0.06 20.02 6.85
C LYS A 170 1.47 19.97 6.75
N ILE A 171 2.03 20.67 5.78
CA ILE A 171 3.47 20.64 5.49
C ILE A 171 3.95 21.97 4.92
N LYS A 172 5.18 22.37 5.27
CA LYS A 172 5.88 23.50 4.64
C LYS A 172 6.58 23.04 3.36
N ILE A 173 6.08 23.45 2.20
CA ILE A 173 6.65 23.08 0.90
C ILE A 173 7.30 24.29 0.24
N LYS A 174 8.58 24.16 -0.15
CA LYS A 174 9.26 25.09 -1.06
C LYS A 174 9.49 24.38 -2.39
N LYS A 175 8.92 24.88 -3.50
CA LYS A 175 9.04 24.23 -4.81
C LYS A 175 9.34 25.19 -5.95
N GLU A 176 10.03 24.69 -6.97
CA GLU A 176 10.16 25.38 -8.26
C GLU A 176 8.85 25.26 -9.09
N LYS A 177 8.74 26.08 -10.14
CA LYS A 177 7.52 26.12 -10.99
C LYS A 177 7.27 24.80 -11.72
N THR A 178 8.36 24.12 -12.10
CA THR A 178 8.38 22.85 -12.85
C THR A 178 8.04 21.63 -11.98
N CYS A 179 8.02 21.76 -10.64
CA CYS A 179 7.67 20.67 -9.74
C CYS A 179 6.15 20.49 -9.61
N HIS A 180 5.72 19.24 -9.46
CA HIS A 180 4.32 18.88 -9.25
C HIS A 180 4.07 18.35 -7.83
N VAL A 181 2.93 18.71 -7.24
CA VAL A 181 2.46 18.16 -5.96
C VAL A 181 1.08 17.60 -6.18
N GLN A 182 0.97 16.28 -6.23
CA GLN A 182 -0.30 15.57 -6.29
C GLN A 182 -0.80 15.32 -4.87
N ARG A 183 -1.92 15.94 -4.50
CA ARG A 183 -2.61 15.61 -3.26
C ARG A 183 -3.64 14.52 -3.50
N PHE A 184 -3.68 13.52 -2.64
CA PHE A 184 -4.64 12.41 -2.74
C PHE A 184 -5.49 12.32 -1.47
N LYS A 185 -6.77 11.98 -1.63
CA LYS A 185 -7.60 11.52 -0.53
C LYS A 185 -7.42 10.01 -0.40
N PRO A 186 -7.23 9.47 0.80
CA PRO A 186 -7.39 8.04 1.03
C PRO A 186 -8.73 7.58 0.47
N GLN A 187 -8.73 6.49 -0.32
CA GLN A 187 -9.95 5.91 -0.88
C GLN A 187 -10.65 5.10 0.22
N ASP A 188 -11.31 5.79 1.14
CA ASP A 188 -11.82 5.18 2.38
C ASP A 188 -13.14 4.42 2.19
N LYS A 189 -13.73 4.46 0.99
CA LYS A 189 -15.05 3.87 0.73
C LYS A 189 -15.03 3.02 -0.53
N TYR A 190 -15.74 1.90 -0.45
CA TYR A 190 -15.91 0.91 -1.50
C TYR A 190 -16.17 1.53 -2.87
N LEU A 191 -17.09 2.49 -2.97
CA LEU A 191 -17.47 3.08 -4.27
C LEU A 191 -16.33 3.85 -4.94
N GLU A 192 -15.50 4.55 -4.17
CA GLU A 192 -14.32 5.24 -4.71
C GLU A 192 -13.20 4.26 -5.03
N ARG A 193 -12.92 3.31 -4.11
CA ARG A 193 -11.90 2.27 -4.27
C ARG A 193 -12.16 1.40 -5.51
N GLU A 194 -13.40 1.00 -5.72
CA GLU A 194 -13.82 0.15 -6.83
C GLU A 194 -14.16 0.94 -8.11
N SER A 195 -13.99 2.27 -8.08
CA SER A 195 -14.34 3.16 -9.19
C SER A 195 -15.74 2.88 -9.73
N VAL A 196 -16.74 2.89 -8.83
CA VAL A 196 -18.15 2.70 -9.15
C VAL A 196 -18.82 4.05 -9.35
N ASP A 197 -19.35 4.28 -10.55
CA ASP A 197 -20.04 5.52 -10.88
C ASP A 197 -21.31 5.70 -10.05
N VAL A 198 -21.37 6.81 -9.31
CA VAL A 198 -22.55 7.24 -8.57
C VAL A 198 -23.38 8.19 -9.43
N LYS A 199 -24.65 7.84 -9.69
CA LYS A 199 -25.60 8.68 -10.43
C LYS A 199 -26.91 8.77 -9.67
N ASN A 200 -27.38 10.00 -9.43
CA ASN A 200 -28.66 10.28 -8.76
C ASN A 200 -28.83 9.55 -7.41
N LYS A 201 -27.78 9.53 -6.58
CA LYS A 201 -27.74 8.81 -5.29
C LYS A 201 -27.93 7.28 -5.39
N SER A 202 -27.73 6.72 -6.59
CA SER A 202 -27.79 5.30 -6.88
C SER A 202 -26.49 4.82 -7.55
N VAL A 203 -26.26 3.52 -7.51
CA VAL A 203 -25.14 2.83 -8.17
C VAL A 203 -25.66 1.62 -8.94
N ILE A 204 -24.88 1.16 -9.92
CA ILE A 204 -25.11 -0.14 -10.57
C ILE A 204 -24.04 -1.10 -10.08
N LEU A 205 -24.46 -2.18 -9.44
CA LEU A 205 -23.61 -3.29 -9.02
C LEU A 205 -24.10 -4.58 -9.66
N TYR A 206 -23.31 -5.64 -9.54
CA TYR A 206 -23.53 -6.86 -10.28
C TYR A 206 -23.73 -8.06 -9.37
N LYS A 207 -24.54 -8.99 -9.86
CA LYS A 207 -24.76 -10.30 -9.23
C LYS A 207 -24.67 -11.38 -10.30
N ARG A 208 -24.12 -12.53 -9.94
CA ARG A 208 -24.22 -13.75 -10.73
C ARG A 208 -25.35 -14.62 -10.17
N THR A 209 -26.18 -15.16 -11.04
CA THR A 209 -27.36 -15.97 -10.73
C THR A 209 -27.37 -17.22 -11.63
N SER A 210 -28.21 -18.21 -11.32
CA SER A 210 -28.46 -19.31 -12.27
C SER A 210 -29.19 -18.84 -13.52
N SER A 211 -29.29 -19.74 -14.51
CA SER A 211 -30.13 -19.57 -15.71
C SER A 211 -31.57 -19.15 -15.38
N ASP A 212 -32.10 -19.58 -14.23
CA ASP A 212 -33.46 -19.27 -13.75
C ASP A 212 -33.50 -18.02 -12.84
N PHE A 213 -32.43 -17.21 -12.82
CA PHE A 213 -32.28 -16.03 -11.99
C PHE A 213 -32.32 -16.28 -10.48
N LYS A 214 -31.89 -17.46 -10.02
CA LYS A 214 -31.88 -17.81 -8.60
C LYS A 214 -30.49 -17.73 -7.99
N THR A 215 -30.42 -17.51 -6.67
CA THR A 215 -29.21 -17.72 -5.88
C THR A 215 -29.51 -18.52 -4.62
N GLN A 216 -28.51 -19.25 -4.09
CA GLN A 216 -28.65 -20.17 -2.94
C GLN A 216 -29.74 -21.22 -3.19
N GLU A 217 -29.72 -21.81 -4.39
CA GLU A 217 -30.74 -22.72 -4.88
C GLU A 217 -30.92 -23.95 -3.98
N ASN A 218 -32.16 -24.37 -3.76
CA ASN A 218 -32.52 -25.49 -2.88
C ASN A 218 -32.12 -25.29 -1.41
N THR A 219 -32.02 -24.04 -0.95
CA THR A 219 -31.82 -23.70 0.46
C THR A 219 -32.98 -22.83 0.97
N PRO A 220 -33.17 -22.71 2.30
CA PRO A 220 -34.13 -21.76 2.87
C PRO A 220 -33.87 -20.29 2.50
N ASN A 221 -32.67 -19.97 1.99
CA ASN A 221 -32.25 -18.63 1.60
C ASN A 221 -32.30 -18.41 0.07
N GLU A 222 -32.98 -19.29 -0.66
CA GLU A 222 -33.16 -19.14 -2.11
C GLU A 222 -33.84 -17.81 -2.42
N THR A 223 -33.28 -17.07 -3.38
CA THR A 223 -33.79 -15.76 -3.79
C THR A 223 -33.89 -15.68 -5.29
N LEU A 224 -34.92 -15.00 -5.79
CA LEU A 224 -35.24 -14.85 -7.20
C LEU A 224 -34.97 -13.41 -7.67
N TRP A 225 -34.29 -13.26 -8.81
CA TRP A 225 -33.72 -12.00 -9.29
C TRP A 225 -34.14 -11.69 -10.73
N LEU A 226 -35.45 -11.76 -11.01
CA LEU A 226 -35.98 -11.52 -12.36
C LEU A 226 -35.66 -10.10 -12.83
N VAL A 227 -35.29 -9.96 -14.10
CA VAL A 227 -35.13 -8.65 -14.74
C VAL A 227 -36.41 -7.84 -14.62
N GLY A 228 -36.28 -6.58 -14.23
CA GLY A 228 -37.38 -5.66 -13.97
C GLY A 228 -37.93 -5.70 -12.54
N SER A 229 -37.60 -6.72 -11.74
CA SER A 229 -38.06 -6.82 -10.35
C SER A 229 -37.25 -5.97 -9.38
N THR A 230 -37.86 -5.65 -8.24
CA THR A 230 -37.17 -5.10 -7.07
C THR A 230 -37.07 -6.20 -6.02
N ILE A 231 -35.86 -6.40 -5.51
CA ILE A 231 -35.59 -7.32 -4.41
C ILE A 231 -35.31 -6.52 -3.15
N THR A 232 -35.90 -6.94 -2.03
CA THR A 232 -35.73 -6.28 -0.73
C THR A 232 -35.53 -7.34 0.34
N HIS A 233 -34.45 -7.21 1.12
CA HIS A 233 -34.21 -8.11 2.24
C HIS A 233 -35.10 -7.68 3.43
N PRO A 234 -36.00 -8.54 3.94
CA PRO A 234 -36.99 -8.15 4.96
C PRO A 234 -36.35 -7.80 6.31
N HIS A 235 -35.20 -8.39 6.62
CA HIS A 235 -34.46 -8.18 7.86
C HIS A 235 -33.05 -7.67 7.55
N TRP A 236 -32.79 -6.38 7.68
CA TRP A 236 -31.51 -5.77 7.33
C TRP A 236 -30.51 -5.83 8.48
N GLU A 237 -29.61 -6.82 8.44
CA GLU A 237 -28.60 -7.08 9.48
C GLU A 237 -27.19 -7.23 8.89
N PRO A 238 -26.67 -6.22 8.18
CA PRO A 238 -25.41 -6.34 7.44
C PRO A 238 -24.17 -6.43 8.34
N LYS A 239 -24.30 -5.99 9.60
CA LYS A 239 -23.20 -5.87 10.57
C LYS A 239 -22.79 -7.19 11.23
N LEU A 240 -23.67 -8.20 11.22
CA LEU A 240 -23.43 -9.44 11.97
C LEU A 240 -22.20 -10.19 11.48
N ASN A 241 -22.09 -10.38 10.16
CA ASN A 241 -21.00 -11.06 9.47
C ASN A 241 -20.95 -10.60 8.01
N GLU A 242 -19.81 -10.72 7.35
CA GLU A 242 -19.68 -10.41 5.93
C GLU A 242 -20.47 -11.39 5.05
N CYS A 243 -20.41 -12.68 5.36
CA CYS A 243 -21.22 -13.72 4.72
C CYS A 243 -22.47 -14.08 5.55
N GLY A 244 -23.42 -14.80 4.95
CA GLY A 244 -24.64 -15.26 5.62
C GLY A 244 -25.85 -14.34 5.43
N ALA A 245 -26.95 -14.70 6.10
CA ALA A 245 -28.26 -14.05 5.97
C ALA A 245 -28.28 -12.58 6.45
N GLY A 246 -29.41 -11.90 6.22
CA GLY A 246 -29.62 -10.52 6.68
C GLY A 246 -29.30 -9.43 5.65
N LYS A 247 -28.88 -9.82 4.44
CA LYS A 247 -28.45 -8.92 3.36
C LYS A 247 -28.41 -9.63 2.02
N PHE A 248 -28.40 -8.84 0.96
CA PHE A 248 -27.89 -9.28 -0.33
C PHE A 248 -26.45 -8.84 -0.52
N HIS A 249 -25.76 -9.47 -1.45
CA HIS A 249 -24.38 -9.12 -1.83
C HIS A 249 -24.32 -8.81 -3.31
N ALA A 250 -23.54 -7.80 -3.69
CA ALA A 250 -23.20 -7.49 -5.06
C ALA A 250 -21.71 -7.16 -5.18
N CYS A 251 -21.20 -7.19 -6.41
CA CYS A 251 -19.82 -6.83 -6.71
C CYS A 251 -19.75 -5.61 -7.64
N SER A 252 -18.60 -4.95 -7.66
CA SER A 252 -18.34 -3.79 -8.51
C SER A 252 -18.29 -4.15 -10.00
N ARG A 253 -17.99 -5.41 -10.34
CA ARG A 253 -17.92 -5.95 -11.71
C ARG A 253 -18.55 -7.35 -11.78
N PRO A 254 -19.10 -7.78 -12.93
CA PRO A 254 -19.71 -9.11 -13.05
C PRO A 254 -18.74 -10.25 -12.80
N TYR A 255 -17.53 -10.22 -13.38
CA TYR A 255 -16.54 -11.29 -13.20
C TYR A 255 -16.09 -11.49 -11.74
N PHE A 256 -16.17 -10.46 -10.89
CA PHE A 256 -15.92 -10.63 -9.45
C PHE A 256 -16.98 -11.49 -8.76
N CYS A 257 -18.17 -11.62 -9.35
CA CYS A 257 -19.21 -12.49 -8.82
C CYS A 257 -18.88 -13.99 -8.97
N ASP A 258 -17.87 -14.33 -9.79
CA ASP A 258 -17.43 -15.72 -10.00
C ASP A 258 -16.90 -16.34 -8.70
N GLU A 259 -16.28 -15.54 -7.82
CA GLU A 259 -15.77 -16.02 -6.53
C GLU A 259 -16.89 -16.50 -5.58
N PHE A 260 -18.13 -16.05 -5.81
CA PHE A 260 -19.27 -16.36 -4.93
C PHE A 260 -20.23 -17.39 -5.50
N ARG A 261 -19.92 -17.98 -6.66
CA ARG A 261 -20.68 -19.07 -7.27
C ARG A 261 -19.76 -20.05 -7.96
N ASN A 262 -19.82 -21.32 -7.56
CA ASN A 262 -19.14 -22.41 -8.26
C ASN A 262 -19.68 -22.51 -9.69
N GLU A 263 -18.79 -22.72 -10.67
CA GLU A 263 -19.11 -22.66 -12.09
C GLU A 263 -20.25 -23.62 -12.48
N LYS A 264 -21.38 -23.04 -12.90
CA LYS A 264 -22.43 -23.72 -13.68
C LYS A 264 -22.42 -23.15 -15.09
N LYS A 265 -22.60 -24.04 -16.08
CA LYS A 265 -22.39 -23.79 -17.51
C LYS A 265 -23.24 -22.67 -18.12
N ASP A 266 -24.33 -22.27 -17.47
CA ASP A 266 -25.32 -21.32 -18.03
C ASP A 266 -25.77 -20.25 -17.01
N ASP A 267 -24.89 -19.94 -16.04
CA ASP A 267 -25.14 -18.85 -15.10
C ASP A 267 -25.20 -17.49 -15.82
N LYS A 268 -26.01 -16.59 -15.27
CA LYS A 268 -26.24 -15.24 -15.80
C LYS A 268 -25.60 -14.19 -14.91
N TYR A 269 -25.19 -13.08 -15.51
CA TYR A 269 -24.84 -11.88 -14.75
C TYR A 269 -25.95 -10.85 -14.93
N ILE A 270 -26.30 -10.17 -13.84
CA ILE A 270 -27.34 -9.15 -13.82
C ILE A 270 -26.79 -7.84 -13.24
N ALA A 271 -27.27 -6.74 -13.80
CA ALA A 271 -27.02 -5.40 -13.29
C ALA A 271 -28.16 -4.99 -12.34
N VAL A 272 -27.81 -4.53 -11.14
CA VAL A 272 -28.74 -4.17 -10.07
C VAL A 272 -28.51 -2.72 -9.70
N GLN A 273 -29.55 -1.88 -9.82
CA GLN A 273 -29.53 -0.51 -9.35
C GLN A 273 -29.86 -0.46 -7.87
N ILE A 274 -28.98 0.14 -7.08
CA ILE A 274 -29.07 0.17 -5.62
C ILE A 274 -28.89 1.61 -5.13
N GLN A 275 -29.71 2.05 -4.18
CA GLN A 275 -29.53 3.36 -3.54
C GLN A 275 -28.33 3.31 -2.60
N ILE A 276 -27.54 4.38 -2.51
CA ILE A 276 -26.36 4.42 -1.64
C ILE A 276 -26.73 4.18 -0.16
N THR A 277 -27.92 4.64 0.25
CA THR A 277 -28.45 4.46 1.61
C THR A 277 -28.76 3.00 1.96
N ASP A 278 -28.87 2.14 0.96
CA ASP A 278 -29.11 0.70 1.13
C ASP A 278 -27.82 -0.12 1.14
N LEU A 279 -26.65 0.50 0.97
CA LEU A 279 -25.34 -0.17 0.96
C LEU A 279 -24.73 -0.27 2.36
N TYR A 280 -23.95 -1.32 2.59
CA TYR A 280 -23.09 -1.45 3.75
C TYR A 280 -21.74 -2.09 3.39
N GLU A 281 -20.65 -1.39 3.72
CA GLU A 281 -19.27 -1.86 3.61
C GLU A 281 -18.73 -2.26 5.00
N TRP A 282 -17.99 -3.36 5.06
CA TRP A 282 -17.33 -3.82 6.27
C TRP A 282 -15.94 -3.17 6.43
N PRO A 283 -15.55 -2.70 7.63
CA PRO A 283 -14.24 -2.06 7.85
C PRO A 283 -13.01 -2.92 7.52
N GLN A 284 -13.14 -4.24 7.62
CA GLN A 284 -12.08 -5.22 7.31
C GLN A 284 -12.67 -6.35 6.48
N ALA A 285 -13.19 -6.01 5.30
CA ALA A 285 -13.78 -7.00 4.40
C ALA A 285 -12.73 -8.04 3.96
N GLN A 286 -13.06 -9.32 4.12
CA GLN A 286 -12.31 -10.43 3.53
C GLN A 286 -12.34 -10.36 2.00
N TYR A 287 -13.45 -9.85 1.41
CA TYR A 287 -13.62 -9.74 -0.03
C TYR A 287 -13.83 -8.26 -0.43
N PRO A 288 -12.75 -7.51 -0.76
CA PRO A 288 -12.81 -6.05 -0.90
C PRO A 288 -13.70 -5.54 -2.04
N HIS A 289 -13.97 -6.39 -3.05
CA HIS A 289 -14.84 -6.10 -4.20
C HIS A 289 -16.31 -6.52 -3.97
N LYS A 290 -16.66 -6.97 -2.76
CA LYS A 290 -18.01 -7.35 -2.35
C LYS A 290 -18.58 -6.31 -1.39
N ILE A 291 -19.86 -5.98 -1.57
CA ILE A 291 -20.61 -5.08 -0.68
C ILE A 291 -21.98 -5.66 -0.36
N ALA A 292 -22.50 -5.36 0.83
CA ALA A 292 -23.87 -5.70 1.20
C ALA A 292 -24.85 -4.63 0.69
N PHE A 293 -26.07 -5.06 0.36
CA PHE A 293 -27.18 -4.14 0.11
C PHE A 293 -28.53 -4.68 0.57
N ARG A 294 -29.45 -3.78 0.91
CA ARG A 294 -30.80 -4.12 1.41
C ARG A 294 -31.82 -4.28 0.29
N GLU A 295 -31.90 -3.29 -0.61
CA GLU A 295 -32.90 -3.22 -1.68
C GLU A 295 -32.22 -2.85 -3.00
N GLY A 296 -32.66 -3.47 -4.10
CA GLY A 296 -32.15 -3.16 -5.42
C GLY A 296 -33.10 -3.56 -6.54
N LYS A 297 -33.10 -2.79 -7.63
CA LYS A 297 -33.86 -3.08 -8.85
C LYS A 297 -32.98 -3.82 -9.85
N VAL A 298 -33.37 -5.03 -10.25
CA VAL A 298 -32.68 -5.78 -11.30
C VAL A 298 -33.02 -5.15 -12.64
N LEU A 299 -32.02 -4.58 -13.32
CA LEU A 299 -32.23 -3.81 -14.53
C LEU A 299 -32.23 -4.66 -15.80
N ARG A 300 -31.23 -5.53 -15.95
CA ARG A 300 -30.93 -6.25 -17.19
C ARG A 300 -29.89 -7.35 -16.97
N GLU A 301 -29.79 -8.25 -17.94
CA GLU A 301 -28.67 -9.17 -18.08
C GLU A 301 -27.46 -8.46 -18.69
N VAL A 302 -26.27 -8.88 -18.28
CA VAL A 302 -25.00 -8.40 -18.81
C VAL A 302 -24.05 -9.57 -19.03
N ASP A 303 -23.06 -9.37 -19.89
CA ASP A 303 -21.96 -10.31 -20.04
C ASP A 303 -20.99 -10.22 -18.85
N LYS A 304 -19.97 -11.09 -18.87
CA LYS A 304 -18.93 -11.14 -17.83
C LYS A 304 -18.17 -9.81 -17.65
N PHE A 305 -18.22 -8.90 -18.63
CA PHE A 305 -17.54 -7.60 -18.62
C PHE A 305 -18.50 -6.42 -18.38
N GLY A 306 -19.78 -6.67 -18.16
CA GLY A 306 -20.78 -5.67 -17.82
C GLY A 306 -21.46 -5.03 -19.02
N LYS A 307 -21.24 -5.56 -20.23
CA LYS A 307 -21.95 -5.12 -21.43
C LYS A 307 -23.34 -5.77 -21.46
N GLU A 308 -24.35 -4.98 -21.80
CA GLU A 308 -25.73 -5.48 -21.94
C GLU A 308 -25.83 -6.58 -23.00
N ILE A 309 -26.55 -7.65 -22.65
CA ILE A 309 -26.91 -8.73 -23.56
C ILE A 309 -28.31 -8.38 -24.09
N VAL A 310 -28.40 -8.16 -25.40
CA VAL A 310 -29.65 -7.86 -26.14
C VAL A 310 -30.29 -9.16 -26.61
#